data_AF-A0A034VS45-F1
#
_entry.id   AF-A0A034VS45-F1
#
_cell.length_a   1.000
_cell.length_b   1.000
_cell.length_c   1.000
_cell.angle_alpha   90.00
_cell.angle_beta   90.00
_cell.angle_gamma   90.00
#
_symmetry.space_group_name_H-M   'P 1'
#
loop_
_entity.id
_entity.type
_entity.pdbx_description
1 polymer ?
#
loop_
_entity_poly.entity_id
_entity_poly.type
_entity_poly.pdbx_seq_one_letter_code
_entity_poly.pdbx_strand_id
1 'polypeptide(L)'
;MEELWHKACNHFAVPEDVAKSWYTRIYQRLNESHSKRYYHNWNEMMQHKREHLLHCKPALVLAAFFQYYSYDGIQPCAKENCAAFEEFCCDASLDDQESKNSILKLLGDKSVENELETTFEDDANFLQDLDLVILAASSENYKRYCQLLRKEYEHMSDMDYKNMRLKVLQTLLSIPNIFSTTEFQTRYEAAARANMKDEISTLKV
;
A
#
# COMPACT_ATOMS: atom_id res chain seq x y z
N MET A 1 -3.05 12.52 -6.63
CA MET A 1 -3.10 11.17 -7.22
C MET A 1 -3.17 11.23 -8.73
N GLU A 2 -4.14 11.93 -9.34
CA GLU A 2 -4.23 12.04 -10.82
C GLU A 2 -2.94 12.55 -11.48
N GLU A 3 -2.35 13.63 -10.96
CA GLU A 3 -1.07 14.14 -11.47
C GLU A 3 0.08 13.11 -11.39
N LEU A 4 0.14 12.32 -10.32
CA LEU A 4 1.15 11.28 -10.14
C LEU A 4 0.97 10.17 -11.18
N TRP A 5 -0.28 9.74 -11.37
CA TRP A 5 -0.66 8.76 -12.38
C TRP A 5 -0.29 9.23 -13.78
N HIS A 6 -0.65 10.46 -14.15
CA HIS A 6 -0.32 11.03 -15.45
C HIS A 6 1.19 11.14 -15.67
N LYS A 7 1.96 11.57 -14.67
CA LYS A 7 3.43 11.61 -14.76
C LYS A 7 4.02 10.21 -14.99
N ALA A 8 3.52 9.21 -14.27
CA ALA A 8 3.98 7.83 -14.43
C ALA A 8 3.61 7.26 -15.82
N CYS A 9 2.36 7.45 -16.25
CA CYS A 9 1.89 7.04 -17.57
C CYS A 9 2.67 7.71 -18.71
N ASN A 10 2.93 9.01 -18.60
CA ASN A 10 3.72 9.75 -19.59
C ASN A 10 5.16 9.23 -19.70
N HIS A 11 5.77 8.82 -18.58
CA HIS A 11 7.10 8.22 -18.60
C HIS A 11 7.15 6.93 -19.42
N PHE A 12 6.12 6.09 -19.30
CA PHE A 12 5.99 4.83 -20.06
C PHE A 12 5.30 5.00 -21.41
N ALA A 13 5.13 6.23 -21.91
CA ALA A 13 4.46 6.54 -23.16
C ALA A 13 3.05 5.90 -23.32
N VAL A 14 2.34 5.73 -22.20
CA VAL A 14 0.98 5.15 -22.19
C VAL A 14 0.03 6.09 -22.96
N PRO A 15 -0.78 5.57 -23.91
CA PRO A 15 -1.78 6.38 -24.60
C PRO A 15 -2.74 7.09 -23.64
N GLU A 16 -3.08 8.35 -23.91
CA GLU A 16 -3.86 9.20 -22.98
C GLU A 16 -5.23 8.61 -22.66
N ASP A 17 -5.90 8.02 -23.65
CA ASP A 17 -7.20 7.36 -23.50
C ASP A 17 -7.11 6.12 -22.60
N VAL A 18 -6.05 5.32 -22.75
CA VAL A 18 -5.75 4.17 -21.89
C VAL A 18 -5.47 4.63 -20.46
N ALA A 19 -4.58 5.62 -20.29
CA ALA A 19 -4.24 6.18 -18.98
C ALA A 19 -5.49 6.70 -18.25
N LYS A 20 -6.37 7.44 -18.94
CA LYS A 20 -7.61 7.97 -18.37
C LYS A 20 -8.62 6.88 -18.01
N SER A 21 -8.77 5.87 -18.89
CA SER A 21 -9.64 4.71 -18.66
C SER A 21 -9.22 3.95 -17.40
N TRP A 22 -7.93 3.61 -17.30
CA TRP A 22 -7.38 2.89 -16.16
C TRP A 22 -7.40 3.68 -14.86
N TYR A 23 -7.10 4.99 -14.90
CA TYR A 23 -7.26 5.84 -13.73
C TYR A 23 -8.69 5.79 -13.18
N THR A 24 -9.68 5.91 -14.07
CA THR A 24 -11.10 5.85 -13.72
C THR A 24 -11.47 4.49 -13.13
N ARG A 25 -11.00 3.40 -13.75
CA ARG A 25 -11.23 2.02 -13.29
C ARG A 25 -10.65 1.78 -11.90
N ILE A 26 -9.39 2.16 -11.66
CA ILE A 26 -8.74 2.03 -10.35
C ILE A 26 -9.47 2.89 -9.31
N TYR A 27 -9.79 4.14 -9.64
CA TYR A 27 -10.54 5.03 -8.76
C TYR A 27 -11.90 4.44 -8.35
N GLN A 28 -12.66 3.91 -9.31
CA GLN A 28 -13.95 3.27 -9.04
C GLN A 28 -13.78 2.03 -8.16
N ARG A 29 -12.80 1.18 -8.48
CA ARG A 29 -12.52 -0.06 -7.73
C ARG A 29 -12.15 0.23 -6.28
N LEU A 30 -11.37 1.27 -6.02
CA LEU A 30 -10.98 1.69 -4.67
C LEU A 30 -12.06 2.48 -3.93
N ASN A 31 -13.16 2.86 -4.58
CA ASN A 31 -14.31 3.54 -3.95
C ASN A 31 -15.59 2.68 -3.99
N GLU A 32 -15.48 1.40 -4.32
CA GLU A 32 -16.63 0.51 -4.48
C GLU A 32 -17.40 0.35 -3.16
N SER A 33 -18.65 0.83 -3.14
CA SER A 33 -19.44 1.01 -1.91
C SER A 33 -19.86 -0.28 -1.20
N HIS A 34 -19.80 -1.42 -1.89
CA HIS A 34 -20.10 -2.74 -1.32
C HIS A 34 -18.85 -3.53 -0.94
N SER A 35 -17.67 -2.94 -1.11
CA SER A 35 -16.42 -3.57 -0.69
C SER A 35 -16.25 -3.48 0.84
N LYS A 36 -15.55 -4.45 1.43
CA LYS A 36 -15.12 -4.40 2.84
C LYS A 36 -13.93 -3.45 3.08
N ARG A 37 -13.70 -2.50 2.17
CA ARG A 37 -12.57 -1.55 2.19
C ARG A 37 -12.93 -0.30 3.00
N TYR A 38 -12.71 -0.34 4.29
CA TYR A 38 -12.92 0.83 5.15
C TYR A 38 -11.66 1.70 5.24
N TYR A 39 -10.47 1.11 5.30
CA TYR A 39 -9.20 1.81 5.21
C TYR A 39 -8.55 1.65 3.83
N HIS A 40 -8.60 0.46 3.22
CA HIS A 40 -7.94 0.15 1.94
C HIS A 40 -8.73 0.68 0.73
N ASN A 41 -9.10 1.96 0.78
CA ASN A 41 -9.84 2.69 -0.24
C ASN A 41 -9.05 3.93 -0.71
N TRP A 42 -9.65 4.66 -1.64
CA TRP A 42 -9.02 5.84 -2.23
C TRP A 42 -8.77 6.96 -1.23
N ASN A 43 -9.75 7.29 -0.39
CA ASN A 43 -9.73 8.49 0.45
C ASN A 43 -8.83 8.34 1.68
N GLU A 44 -8.69 7.12 2.18
CA GLU A 44 -7.93 6.82 3.39
C GLU A 44 -6.51 6.39 3.01
N MET A 45 -6.33 5.17 2.50
CA MET A 45 -5.01 4.63 2.18
C MET A 45 -4.31 5.35 1.01
N MET A 46 -4.96 5.53 -0.16
CA MET A 46 -4.23 6.10 -1.32
C MET A 46 -3.87 7.57 -1.13
N GLN A 47 -4.77 8.39 -0.58
CA GLN A 47 -4.44 9.80 -0.34
C GLN A 47 -3.33 9.97 0.69
N HIS A 48 -3.22 9.08 1.68
CA HIS A 48 -2.14 9.12 2.66
C HIS A 48 -0.76 8.92 2.01
N LYS A 49 -0.68 8.09 0.96
CA LYS A 49 0.57 7.88 0.20
C LYS A 49 0.97 9.06 -0.69
N ARG A 50 0.06 10.00 -0.97
CA ARG A 50 0.25 11.04 -2.02
C ARG A 50 1.53 11.84 -1.85
N GLU A 51 1.84 12.32 -0.64
CA GLU A 51 2.99 13.20 -0.43
C GLU A 51 4.33 12.48 -0.65
N HIS A 52 4.40 11.21 -0.28
CA HIS A 52 5.61 10.42 -0.40
C HIS A 52 5.87 9.96 -1.84
N LEU A 53 4.81 9.78 -2.63
CA LEU A 53 4.91 9.36 -4.03
C LEU A 53 5.33 10.48 -4.99
N LEU A 54 5.40 11.75 -4.55
CA LEU A 54 5.71 12.90 -5.40
C LEU A 54 7.07 12.82 -6.11
N HIS A 55 8.03 12.15 -5.48
CA HIS A 55 9.42 12.07 -5.96
C HIS A 55 9.87 10.63 -6.24
N CYS A 56 8.93 9.69 -6.22
CA CYS A 56 9.21 8.29 -6.51
C CYS A 56 9.39 8.05 -8.01
N LYS A 57 10.09 6.96 -8.33
CA LYS A 57 10.21 6.46 -9.70
C LYS A 57 8.81 6.14 -10.26
N PRO A 58 8.56 6.37 -11.56
CA PRO A 58 7.31 6.00 -12.23
C PRO A 58 6.86 4.56 -11.97
N ALA A 59 7.80 3.61 -11.97
CA ALA A 59 7.50 2.20 -11.68
C ALA A 59 6.93 1.99 -10.27
N LEU A 60 7.52 2.61 -9.25
CA LEU A 60 7.05 2.54 -7.87
C LEU A 60 5.68 3.21 -7.70
N VAL A 61 5.42 4.30 -8.44
CA VAL A 61 4.10 4.93 -8.50
C VAL A 61 3.08 3.95 -9.10
N LEU A 62 3.38 3.30 -10.22
CA LEU A 62 2.48 2.28 -10.78
C LEU A 62 2.24 1.13 -9.78
N ALA A 63 3.29 0.60 -9.15
CA ALA A 63 3.14 -0.43 -8.13
C ALA A 63 2.18 0.00 -7.01
N ALA A 64 2.30 1.23 -6.49
CA ALA A 64 1.40 1.75 -5.45
C ALA A 64 -0.07 1.84 -5.91
N PHE A 65 -0.34 2.11 -7.19
CA PHE A 65 -1.70 2.14 -7.75
C PHE A 65 -2.32 0.74 -7.90
N PHE A 66 -1.50 -0.28 -8.16
CA PHE A 66 -1.97 -1.66 -8.38
C PHE A 66 -1.92 -2.54 -7.12
N GLN A 67 -1.11 -2.20 -6.10
CA GLN A 67 -0.85 -2.99 -4.88
C GLN A 67 -2.13 -3.45 -4.16
N TYR A 68 -3.19 -2.64 -4.22
CA TYR A 68 -4.48 -2.92 -3.60
C TYR A 68 -5.64 -2.82 -4.59
N TYR A 69 -5.38 -3.06 -5.89
CA TYR A 69 -6.43 -3.07 -6.91
C TYR A 69 -7.57 -4.06 -6.56
N SER A 70 -7.19 -5.24 -6.10
CA SER A 70 -8.01 -6.21 -5.39
C SER A 70 -7.56 -6.31 -3.93
N TYR A 71 -8.52 -6.51 -3.03
CA TYR A 71 -8.32 -6.59 -1.58
C TYR A 71 -9.51 -7.30 -0.96
N ASP A 72 -9.23 -8.30 -0.14
CA ASP A 72 -10.23 -9.10 0.58
C ASP A 72 -10.10 -8.96 2.11
N GLY A 73 -8.98 -8.43 2.61
CA GLY A 73 -8.67 -8.31 4.05
C GLY A 73 -8.40 -9.64 4.78
N ILE A 74 -8.73 -10.78 4.14
CA ILE A 74 -8.49 -12.13 4.65
C ILE A 74 -7.59 -12.90 3.69
N GLN A 75 -7.97 -12.97 2.41
CA GLN A 75 -7.21 -13.68 1.39
C GLN A 75 -6.15 -12.79 0.73
N PRO A 76 -4.96 -13.34 0.40
CA PRO A 76 -4.00 -12.63 -0.44
C PRO A 76 -4.59 -12.34 -1.83
N CYS A 77 -4.37 -11.12 -2.33
CA CYS A 77 -4.83 -10.69 -3.67
C CYS A 77 -3.69 -10.37 -4.64
N ALA A 78 -2.46 -10.78 -4.33
CA ALA A 78 -1.28 -10.46 -5.12
C ALA A 78 -1.43 -10.92 -6.58
N LYS A 79 -1.97 -12.12 -6.81
CA LYS A 79 -2.18 -12.67 -8.15
C LYS A 79 -3.17 -11.83 -8.96
N GLU A 80 -4.28 -11.42 -8.36
CA GLU A 80 -5.29 -10.57 -8.99
C GLU A 80 -4.74 -9.16 -9.27
N ASN A 81 -3.87 -8.65 -8.41
CA ASN A 81 -3.23 -7.35 -8.57
C ASN A 81 -2.19 -7.38 -9.70
N CYS A 82 -1.37 -8.43 -9.77
CA CYS A 82 -0.47 -8.69 -10.90
C CYS A 82 -1.25 -8.80 -12.21
N ALA A 83 -2.32 -9.60 -12.25
CA ALA A 83 -3.13 -9.78 -13.46
C ALA A 83 -3.76 -8.46 -13.94
N ALA A 84 -4.22 -7.59 -13.04
CA ALA A 84 -4.72 -6.27 -13.39
C ALA A 84 -3.61 -5.36 -13.96
N PHE A 85 -2.40 -5.45 -13.43
CA PHE A 85 -1.25 -4.71 -13.95
C PHE A 85 -0.79 -5.24 -15.33
N GLU A 86 -0.82 -6.55 -15.54
CA GLU A 86 -0.54 -7.17 -16.85
C GLU A 86 -1.57 -6.74 -17.90
N GLU A 87 -2.86 -6.70 -17.54
CA GLU A 87 -3.94 -6.19 -18.40
C GLU A 87 -3.68 -4.72 -18.78
N PHE A 88 -3.30 -3.89 -17.81
CA PHE A 88 -2.87 -2.51 -18.07
C PHE A 88 -1.67 -2.43 -19.01
N CYS A 89 -0.66 -3.27 -18.83
CA CYS A 89 0.51 -3.31 -19.70
C CYS A 89 0.16 -3.65 -21.15
N CYS A 90 -0.78 -4.59 -21.36
CA CYS A 90 -1.29 -4.95 -22.67
C CYS A 90 -2.02 -3.78 -23.33
N ASP A 91 -2.97 -3.16 -22.62
CA ASP A 91 -3.73 -2.01 -23.14
C ASP A 91 -2.81 -0.81 -23.44
N ALA A 92 -1.81 -0.60 -22.59
CA ALA A 92 -0.84 0.48 -22.74
C ALA A 92 0.21 0.22 -23.83
N SER A 93 0.26 -0.99 -24.39
CA SER A 93 1.37 -1.44 -25.27
C SER A 93 2.75 -1.18 -24.65
N LEU A 94 2.86 -1.31 -23.32
CA LEU A 94 4.10 -1.08 -22.60
C LEU A 94 5.11 -2.16 -23.03
N ASP A 95 6.34 -1.81 -23.40
CA ASP A 95 7.36 -2.72 -23.93
C ASP A 95 8.57 -2.92 -23.01
N ASP A 96 8.76 -2.03 -22.04
CA ASP A 96 9.78 -2.11 -20.99
C ASP A 96 9.59 -3.32 -20.06
N GLN A 97 10.21 -4.44 -20.42
CA GLN A 97 10.11 -5.68 -19.67
C GLN A 97 10.79 -5.63 -18.29
N GLU A 98 11.83 -4.81 -18.13
CA GLU A 98 12.54 -4.65 -16.87
C GLU A 98 11.64 -3.99 -15.83
N SER A 99 11.03 -2.85 -16.18
CA SER A 99 10.07 -2.17 -15.31
C SER A 99 8.84 -3.03 -15.02
N LYS A 100 8.32 -3.77 -16.01
CA LYS A 100 7.19 -4.71 -15.77
C LYS A 100 7.54 -5.75 -14.73
N ASN A 101 8.67 -6.43 -14.89
CA ASN A 101 9.11 -7.48 -13.98
C ASN A 101 9.33 -6.92 -12.57
N SER A 102 9.94 -5.73 -12.47
CA SER A 102 10.13 -5.04 -11.20
C SER A 102 8.79 -4.74 -10.51
N ILE A 103 7.82 -4.17 -11.24
CA ILE A 103 6.49 -3.86 -10.69
C ILE A 103 5.74 -5.14 -10.29
N LEU A 104 5.74 -6.18 -11.13
CA LEU A 104 5.11 -7.47 -10.79
C LEU A 104 5.69 -8.07 -9.51
N LYS A 105 7.01 -8.01 -9.35
CA LYS A 105 7.69 -8.47 -8.14
C LYS A 105 7.31 -7.63 -6.92
N LEU A 106 7.19 -6.31 -7.06
CA LEU A 106 6.69 -5.40 -6.00
C LEU A 106 5.23 -5.70 -5.62
N LEU A 107 4.42 -6.14 -6.58
CA LEU A 107 3.03 -6.57 -6.35
C LEU A 107 2.92 -7.96 -5.70
N GLY A 108 4.04 -8.67 -5.56
CA GLY A 108 4.13 -9.97 -4.88
C GLY A 108 4.16 -11.18 -5.82
N ASP A 109 4.49 -10.99 -7.10
CA ASP A 109 4.75 -12.12 -8.00
C ASP A 109 6.01 -12.88 -7.57
N LYS A 110 5.84 -14.18 -7.29
CA LYS A 110 6.90 -15.08 -6.86
C LYS A 110 7.56 -15.84 -8.03
N SER A 111 7.01 -15.72 -9.24
CA SER A 111 7.51 -16.39 -10.44
C SER A 111 8.65 -15.61 -11.11
N VAL A 112 8.78 -14.32 -10.80
CA VAL A 112 9.86 -13.46 -11.28
C VAL A 112 11.13 -13.72 -10.47
N GLU A 113 11.92 -14.69 -10.93
CA GLU A 113 13.29 -14.91 -10.45
C GLU A 113 14.22 -13.88 -11.10
N ASN A 114 14.61 -12.85 -10.35
CA ASN A 114 15.75 -12.00 -10.69
C ASN A 114 16.71 -12.02 -9.50
N GLU A 115 18.01 -12.18 -9.79
CA GLU A 115 19.09 -11.92 -8.84
C GLU A 115 18.81 -10.58 -8.13
N LEU A 116 19.03 -10.55 -6.82
CA LEU A 116 18.68 -9.44 -5.94
C LEU A 116 19.43 -8.16 -6.36
N GLU A 117 18.87 -7.42 -7.32
CA GLU A 117 19.29 -6.07 -7.60
C GLU A 117 18.95 -5.21 -6.38
N THR A 118 19.96 -4.54 -5.83
CA THR A 118 19.82 -3.66 -4.65
C THR A 118 18.68 -2.62 -4.80
N THR A 119 18.40 -2.20 -6.03
CA THR A 119 17.34 -1.26 -6.39
C THR A 119 15.94 -1.80 -6.11
N PHE A 120 15.70 -3.11 -6.30
CA PHE A 120 14.40 -3.72 -6.01
C PHE A 120 14.12 -3.75 -4.50
N GLU A 121 15.13 -4.11 -3.71
CA GLU A 121 15.00 -4.20 -2.26
C GLU A 121 14.69 -2.81 -1.65
N ASP A 122 15.34 -1.76 -2.16
CA ASP A 122 15.05 -0.38 -1.77
C ASP A 122 13.60 0.03 -2.11
N ASP A 123 13.15 -0.25 -3.34
CA ASP A 123 11.78 0.08 -3.77
C ASP A 123 10.71 -0.73 -2.99
N ALA A 124 11.00 -2.01 -2.67
CA ALA A 124 10.12 -2.86 -1.87
C ALA A 124 10.03 -2.37 -0.42
N ASN A 125 11.18 -2.05 0.19
CA ASN A 125 11.25 -1.47 1.53
C ASN A 125 10.51 -0.14 1.61
N PHE A 126 10.67 0.73 0.60
CA PHE A 126 9.94 1.99 0.55
C PHE A 126 8.43 1.77 0.43
N LEU A 127 7.97 0.85 -0.43
CA LEU A 127 6.55 0.55 -0.58
C LEU A 127 5.94 0.02 0.72
N GLN A 128 6.68 -0.82 1.46
CA GLN A 128 6.29 -1.29 2.78
C GLN A 128 6.22 -0.13 3.80
N ASP A 129 7.20 0.78 3.78
CA ASP A 129 7.20 1.96 4.65
C ASP A 129 5.98 2.87 4.37
N LEU A 130 5.54 2.98 3.12
CA LEU A 130 4.32 3.71 2.75
C LEU A 130 3.05 3.09 3.35
N ASP A 131 3.00 1.77 3.53
CA ASP A 131 1.87 1.12 4.20
C ASP A 131 1.90 1.33 5.71
N LEU A 132 3.09 1.44 6.29
CA LEU A 132 3.30 1.60 7.73
C LEU A 132 3.24 3.05 8.20
N VAL A 133 3.37 4.05 7.31
CA VAL A 133 3.46 5.46 7.71
C VAL A 133 2.21 5.99 8.42
N ILE A 134 1.05 5.38 8.19
CA ILE A 134 -0.19 5.66 8.94
C ILE A 134 -0.04 5.45 10.45
N LEU A 135 0.88 4.58 10.88
CA LEU A 135 1.17 4.36 12.29
C LEU A 135 1.72 5.63 12.96
N ALA A 136 2.41 6.48 12.20
CA ALA A 136 2.98 7.74 12.68
C ALA A 136 2.07 8.96 12.46
N ALA A 137 0.82 8.75 12.06
CA ALA A 137 -0.13 9.85 11.86
C ALA A 137 -0.43 10.60 13.17
N SER A 138 -1.10 11.76 13.06
CA SER A 138 -1.63 12.46 14.24
C SER A 138 -2.53 11.53 15.06
N SER A 139 -2.62 11.77 16.38
CA SER A 139 -3.45 10.92 17.26
C SER A 139 -4.90 10.81 16.78
N GLU A 140 -5.46 11.87 16.21
CA GLU A 140 -6.80 11.87 15.61
C GLU A 140 -6.89 10.95 14.38
N ASN A 141 -5.98 11.11 13.43
CA ASN A 141 -5.95 10.29 12.21
C ASN A 141 -5.66 8.82 12.52
N TYR A 142 -4.78 8.55 13.49
CA TYR A 142 -4.48 7.19 13.92
C TYR A 142 -5.69 6.52 14.58
N LYS A 143 -6.43 7.23 15.44
CA LYS A 143 -7.70 6.73 16.01
C LYS A 143 -8.72 6.43 14.92
N ARG A 144 -8.83 7.29 13.91
CA ARG A 144 -9.69 7.06 12.75
C ARG A 144 -9.24 5.80 11.98
N TYR A 145 -7.95 5.65 11.73
CA TYR A 145 -7.38 4.45 11.13
C TYR A 145 -7.76 3.19 11.91
N CYS A 146 -7.58 3.16 13.24
CA CYS A 146 -7.96 2.01 14.08
C CYS A 146 -9.45 1.67 13.96
N GLN A 147 -10.33 2.67 13.90
CA GLN A 147 -11.78 2.47 13.73
C GLN A 147 -12.11 1.89 12.36
N LEU A 148 -11.48 2.39 11.29
CA LEU A 148 -11.68 1.86 9.94
C LEU A 148 -11.16 0.43 9.83
N LEU A 149 -9.95 0.17 10.35
CA LEU A 149 -9.37 -1.16 10.39
C LEU A 149 -10.27 -2.14 11.15
N ARG A 150 -10.83 -1.74 12.31
CA ARG A 150 -11.76 -2.61 13.06
C ARG A 150 -12.96 -3.04 12.22
N LYS A 151 -13.47 -2.17 11.34
CA LYS A 151 -14.58 -2.49 10.43
C LYS A 151 -14.19 -3.48 9.33
N GLU A 152 -12.95 -3.44 8.82
CA GLU A 152 -12.47 -4.43 7.85
C GLU A 152 -12.44 -5.85 8.47
N TYR A 153 -12.20 -5.92 9.79
CA TYR A 153 -12.21 -7.16 10.57
C TYR A 153 -13.55 -7.45 11.28
N GLU A 154 -14.68 -6.89 10.83
CA GLU A 154 -16.01 -7.09 11.45
C GLU A 154 -16.43 -8.56 11.58
N HIS A 155 -15.85 -9.43 10.75
CA HIS A 155 -16.08 -10.88 10.77
C HIS A 155 -15.45 -11.58 11.99
N MET A 156 -14.52 -10.92 12.68
CA MET A 156 -13.91 -11.42 13.92
C MET A 156 -14.69 -10.96 15.14
N SER A 157 -14.76 -11.83 16.15
CA SER A 157 -15.19 -11.42 17.49
C SER A 157 -14.27 -10.34 18.05
N ASP A 158 -14.76 -9.52 18.98
CA ASP A 158 -13.94 -8.46 19.59
C ASP A 158 -12.72 -9.02 20.33
N MET A 159 -12.87 -10.18 20.99
CA MET A 159 -11.76 -10.87 21.65
C MET A 159 -10.70 -11.32 20.66
N ASP A 160 -11.10 -11.96 19.55
CA ASP A 160 -10.16 -12.45 18.54
C ASP A 160 -9.46 -11.30 17.83
N TYR A 161 -10.19 -10.23 17.49
CA TYR A 161 -9.61 -9.03 16.90
C TYR A 161 -8.59 -8.40 17.85
N LYS A 162 -8.93 -8.19 19.13
CA LYS A 162 -8.01 -7.63 20.14
C LYS A 162 -6.74 -8.48 20.25
N ASN A 163 -6.87 -9.80 20.35
CA ASN A 163 -5.72 -10.71 20.45
C ASN A 163 -4.83 -10.65 19.20
N MET A 164 -5.42 -10.69 18.01
CA MET A 164 -4.71 -10.57 16.74
C MET A 164 -3.99 -9.22 16.64
N ARG A 165 -4.69 -8.12 16.92
CA ARG A 165 -4.15 -6.77 16.81
C ARG A 165 -3.03 -6.52 17.83
N LEU A 166 -3.19 -6.96 19.07
CA LEU A 166 -2.14 -6.90 20.09
C LEU A 166 -0.88 -7.62 19.62
N LYS A 167 -1.02 -8.82 19.05
CA LYS A 167 0.12 -9.58 18.52
C LYS A 167 0.84 -8.80 17.41
N VAL A 168 0.11 -8.25 16.45
CA VAL A 168 0.68 -7.43 15.36
C VAL A 168 1.46 -6.24 15.92
N LEU A 169 0.85 -5.46 16.82
CA LEU A 169 1.48 -4.27 17.40
C LEU A 169 2.73 -4.61 18.23
N GLN A 170 2.67 -5.69 19.02
CA GLN A 170 3.82 -6.16 19.80
C GLN A 170 4.96 -6.65 18.90
N THR A 171 4.64 -7.37 17.82
CA THR A 171 5.63 -7.79 16.83
C THR A 171 6.28 -6.56 16.18
N LEU A 172 5.52 -5.58 15.71
CA LEU A 172 6.07 -4.36 15.13
C LEU A 172 6.96 -3.60 16.12
N LEU A 173 6.53 -3.45 17.38
CA LEU A 173 7.32 -2.78 18.41
C LEU A 173 8.63 -3.52 18.78
N SER A 174 8.71 -4.83 18.52
CA SER A 174 9.92 -5.64 18.75
C SER A 174 10.98 -5.48 17.66
N ILE A 175 10.61 -4.97 16.49
CA ILE A 175 11.56 -4.68 15.41
C ILE A 175 12.38 -3.45 15.82
N PRO A 176 13.72 -3.45 15.68
CA PRO A 176 14.55 -2.31 16.07
C PRO A 176 14.19 -1.01 15.32
N ASN A 177 13.96 -1.12 14.01
CA ASN A 177 13.48 -0.04 13.16
C ASN A 177 12.22 -0.54 12.45
N ILE A 178 11.06 0.07 12.74
CA ILE A 178 9.79 -0.31 12.10
C ILE A 178 9.83 0.05 10.61
N PHE A 179 10.44 1.20 10.30
CA PHE A 179 10.65 1.65 8.93
C PHE A 179 12.02 1.21 8.41
N SER A 180 12.10 0.77 7.16
CA SER A 180 13.35 0.35 6.53
C SER A 180 14.18 1.54 6.01
N THR A 181 13.50 2.58 5.52
CA THR A 181 14.13 3.78 4.94
C THR A 181 14.60 4.73 6.03
N THR A 182 15.86 5.17 5.98
CA THR A 182 16.47 6.08 6.98
C THR A 182 15.68 7.37 7.18
N GLU A 183 15.13 7.95 6.11
CA GLU A 183 14.28 9.14 6.20
C GLU A 183 13.02 8.86 7.03
N PHE A 184 12.35 7.73 6.78
CA PHE A 184 11.14 7.34 7.49
C PHE A 184 11.42 6.99 8.95
N GLN A 185 12.53 6.29 9.23
CA GLN A 185 12.99 6.06 10.60
C GLN A 185 13.14 7.37 11.37
N THR A 186 13.85 8.34 10.78
CA THR A 186 14.13 9.62 11.43
C THR A 186 12.85 10.41 11.68
N ARG A 187 11.90 10.39 10.73
CA ARG A 187 10.70 11.23 10.77
C ARG A 187 9.53 10.59 11.52
N TYR A 188 9.36 9.27 11.46
CA TYR A 188 8.11 8.60 11.83
C TYR A 188 8.23 7.60 12.98
N GLU A 189 9.41 7.06 13.25
CA GLU A 189 9.60 5.96 14.22
C GLU A 189 9.07 6.31 15.62
N ALA A 190 9.41 7.49 16.13
CA ALA A 190 8.99 7.93 17.46
C ALA A 190 7.47 8.08 17.58
N ALA A 191 6.83 8.68 16.58
CA ALA A 191 5.38 8.87 16.53
C ALA A 191 4.65 7.52 16.38
N ALA A 192 5.12 6.65 15.49
CA ALA A 192 4.57 5.30 15.30
C ALA A 192 4.60 4.49 16.59
N ARG A 193 5.73 4.50 17.30
CA ARG A 193 5.87 3.79 18.58
C ARG A 193 4.97 4.35 19.67
N ALA A 194 4.77 5.67 19.74
CA ALA A 194 3.87 6.29 20.70
C ALA A 194 2.42 5.84 20.45
N ASN A 195 1.95 6.00 19.21
CA ASN A 195 0.61 5.61 18.79
C ASN A 195 0.33 4.11 19.04
N MET A 196 1.25 3.22 18.68
CA MET A 196 1.06 1.78 18.92
C MET A 196 1.02 1.40 20.41
N LYS A 197 1.82 2.06 21.25
CA LYS A 197 1.79 1.84 22.71
C LYS A 197 0.46 2.31 23.33
N ASP A 198 -0.06 3.43 22.84
CA ASP A 198 -1.37 3.93 23.24
C ASP A 198 -2.48 2.97 22.80
N GLU A 199 -2.47 2.49 21.55
CA GLU A 199 -3.44 1.49 21.06
C GLU A 199 -3.40 0.22 21.92
N ILE A 200 -2.22 -0.34 22.18
CA ILE A 200 -2.06 -1.52 23.05
C ILE A 200 -2.71 -1.30 24.43
N SER A 201 -2.54 -0.11 25.01
CA SER A 201 -3.09 0.21 26.33
C SER A 201 -4.61 0.23 26.31
N THR A 202 -5.23 0.66 25.21
CA THR A 202 -6.69 0.61 25.03
C THR A 202 -7.24 -0.80 24.75
N LEU A 203 -6.47 -1.67 24.09
CA LEU A 203 -6.90 -3.01 23.73
C LEU A 203 -6.83 -4.01 24.89
N LYS A 204 -5.98 -3.76 25.89
CA LYS A 204 -5.83 -4.60 27.10
C LYS A 204 -6.94 -4.41 28.14
N VAL A 205 -7.79 -3.40 27.96
CA VAL A 205 -8.98 -3.12 28.77
C VAL A 205 -10.19 -3.88 28.21
#